data_AF-A0A6M0J509-F1
#
_entry.id   AF-A0A6M0J509-F1
#
_cell.length_a   1.000
_cell.length_b   1.000
_cell.length_c   1.000
_cell.angle_alpha   90.00
_cell.angle_beta   90.00
_cell.angle_gamma   90.00
#
_symmetry.space_group_name_H-M   'P 1'
#
loop_
_entity.id
_entity.type
_entity.pdbx_description
1 polymer ?
#
loop_
_entity_poly.entity_id
_entity_poly.type
_entity_poly.pdbx_seq_one_letter_code
_entity_poly.pdbx_strand_id
1 'polypeptide(L)'
;MLILDKVELISFIDKQMHTQSKQLNLLTPSRELPLYGKRILVTAPRNYAYRLSEQIIKQGGLPVFMPTIETCYLSNYGKLDAALNHIAEFDWIVFTSRNGITAFFHRMNNLNIPVSVVQKCQLCALGKDAESLLSFCGKVDLIPTESSPAGIVAELAKIPQIYGKKVLIPAPEVVALPEPDVVPNLITDLQELGIEVTRVPTYITQGLDTSIYSIELNLINQGMIDVIAFSSTAEVESFLTMVNSQSDYEGCIIACFGPYTTANARKLGVNVSIVSRDYSSFEGFAEAIAEFFTLTSNSHQALQDVE
;
A
#
# COMPACT_ATOMS: atom_id res chain seq x y z
N MET A 1 35.16 29.65 19.62
CA MET A 1 35.04 30.02 18.19
C MET A 1 36.20 29.33 17.48
N LEU A 2 36.01 28.05 17.13
CA LEU A 2 37.04 27.26 16.45
C LEU A 2 36.94 27.58 14.96
N ILE A 3 37.97 28.22 14.43
CA ILE A 3 38.12 28.45 12.99
C ILE A 3 38.60 27.10 12.43
N LEU A 4 37.68 26.34 11.82
CA LEU A 4 38.05 25.14 11.07
C LEU A 4 38.89 25.57 9.87
N ASP A 5 39.99 24.85 9.64
CA ASP A 5 40.88 25.09 8.51
C ASP A 5 40.13 24.82 7.19
N LYS A 6 40.52 25.51 6.10
CA LYS A 6 39.79 25.47 4.82
C LYS A 6 39.62 24.05 4.27
N VAL A 7 40.58 23.18 4.54
CA VAL A 7 40.59 21.77 4.12
C VAL A 7 39.61 20.92 4.96
N GLU A 8 39.52 21.17 6.26
CA GLU A 8 38.57 20.49 7.14
C GLU A 8 37.13 20.90 6.83
N LEU A 9 36.90 22.17 6.50
CA LEU A 9 35.59 22.67 6.08
C LEU A 9 35.11 22.00 4.78
N ILE A 10 36.02 21.80 3.80
CA ILE A 10 35.70 21.09 2.54
C ILE A 10 35.40 19.62 2.82
N SER A 11 36.20 18.94 3.66
CA SER A 11 35.92 17.53 4.02
C SER A 11 34.62 17.36 4.82
N PHE A 12 34.26 18.37 5.63
CA PHE A 12 33.03 18.39 6.39
C PHE A 12 31.83 18.64 5.47
N ILE A 13 31.96 19.53 4.48
CA ILE A 13 30.97 19.73 3.43
C ILE A 13 30.82 18.48 2.55
N ASP A 14 31.91 17.83 2.12
CA ASP A 14 31.86 16.60 1.33
C ASP A 14 31.24 15.42 2.12
N LYS A 15 31.55 15.29 3.42
CA LYS A 15 30.87 14.33 4.31
C LYS A 15 29.39 14.66 4.50
N GLN A 16 29.02 15.94 4.59
CA GLN A 16 27.62 16.36 4.67
C GLN A 16 26.88 16.16 3.34
N MET A 17 27.56 16.32 2.19
CA MET A 17 27.00 16.04 0.85
C MET A 17 26.84 14.54 0.60
N HIS A 18 27.72 13.69 1.11
CA HIS A 18 27.54 12.23 1.06
C HIS A 18 26.48 11.69 2.02
N THR A 19 25.99 12.52 2.96
CA THR A 19 24.94 12.14 3.92
C THR A 19 23.62 12.89 3.70
N GLN A 20 23.52 13.68 2.63
CA GLN A 20 22.26 14.27 2.19
C GLN A 20 21.56 13.30 1.24
N SER A 21 20.34 12.93 1.62
CA SER A 21 19.25 12.40 0.79
C SER A 21 19.52 12.48 -0.71
N LYS A 22 19.32 11.36 -1.39
CA LYS A 22 19.26 11.16 -2.85
C LYS A 22 18.14 12.03 -3.46
N GLN A 23 18.21 13.34 -3.27
CA GLN A 23 17.29 14.30 -3.83
C GLN A 23 17.65 14.34 -5.30
N LEU A 24 16.88 13.60 -6.09
CA LEU A 24 17.04 13.57 -7.52
C LEU A 24 17.02 15.01 -8.02
N ASN A 25 18.16 15.48 -8.54
CA ASN A 25 18.23 16.84 -9.05
C ASN A 25 17.23 16.93 -10.20
N LEU A 26 16.28 17.85 -10.12
CA LEU A 26 15.25 18.06 -11.17
C LEU A 26 15.87 18.41 -12.53
N LEU A 27 17.17 18.69 -12.56
CA LEU A 27 17.96 18.96 -13.77
C LEU A 27 18.69 17.72 -14.32
N THR A 28 18.63 16.57 -13.66
CA THR A 28 19.27 15.34 -14.15
C THR A 28 18.61 14.91 -15.47
N PRO A 29 19.39 14.72 -16.55
CA PRO A 29 18.86 14.20 -17.81
C PRO A 29 18.17 12.85 -17.60
N SER A 30 17.01 12.64 -18.20
CA SER A 30 16.24 11.40 -18.01
C SER A 30 17.03 10.12 -18.33
N ARG A 31 17.94 10.18 -19.30
CA ARG A 31 18.85 9.07 -19.69
C ARG A 31 19.84 8.64 -18.61
N GLU A 32 20.08 9.49 -17.62
CA GLU A 32 20.99 9.23 -16.50
C GLU A 32 20.21 8.72 -15.26
N LEU A 33 18.88 8.63 -15.36
CA LEU A 33 18.03 8.18 -14.27
C LEU A 33 17.92 6.64 -14.24
N PRO A 34 17.79 6.03 -13.04
CA PRO A 34 17.82 4.58 -12.87
C PRO A 34 16.78 3.79 -13.68
N LEU A 35 15.60 4.37 -13.92
CA LEU A 35 14.51 3.71 -14.63
C LEU A 35 14.41 4.15 -16.10
N TYR A 36 15.44 4.81 -16.64
CA TYR A 36 15.41 5.25 -18.03
C TYR A 36 15.06 4.11 -19.00
N GLY A 37 14.03 4.33 -19.81
CA GLY A 37 13.56 3.37 -20.80
C GLY A 37 12.79 2.17 -20.23
N LYS A 38 12.62 2.08 -18.91
CA LYS A 38 11.90 0.98 -18.24
C LYS A 38 10.40 1.22 -18.23
N ARG A 39 9.63 0.23 -18.66
CA ARG A 39 8.16 0.25 -18.61
C ARG A 39 7.68 -0.47 -17.35
N ILE A 40 6.93 0.26 -16.53
CA ILE A 40 6.44 -0.24 -15.24
C ILE A 40 4.92 -0.25 -15.29
N LEU A 41 4.33 -1.44 -15.28
CA LEU A 41 2.90 -1.65 -15.20
C LEU A 41 2.41 -1.31 -13.80
N VAL A 42 1.46 -0.38 -13.71
CA VAL A 42 0.87 0.10 -12.46
C VAL A 42 -0.54 -0.48 -12.34
N THR A 43 -0.72 -1.41 -11.39
CA THR A 43 -1.99 -2.14 -11.18
C THR A 43 -2.89 -1.53 -10.11
N ALA A 44 -2.38 -0.54 -9.38
CA ALA A 44 -3.09 0.17 -8.32
C ALA A 44 -4.37 0.88 -8.83
N PRO A 45 -5.37 1.10 -7.96
CA PRO A 45 -6.56 1.86 -8.32
C PRO A 45 -6.20 3.30 -8.71
N ARG A 46 -7.04 3.96 -9.51
CA ARG A 46 -6.74 5.26 -10.17
C ARG A 46 -6.12 6.32 -9.25
N ASN A 47 -6.64 6.47 -8.03
CA ASN A 47 -6.14 7.44 -7.05
C ASN A 47 -4.71 7.14 -6.57
N TYR A 48 -4.31 5.87 -6.54
CA TYR A 48 -2.97 5.43 -6.19
C TYR A 48 -2.05 5.38 -7.40
N ALA A 49 -2.59 4.93 -8.55
CA ALA A 49 -1.85 4.85 -9.80
C ALA A 49 -1.20 6.18 -10.17
N TYR A 50 -1.96 7.28 -10.13
CA TYR A 50 -1.41 8.62 -10.41
C TYR A 50 -0.21 8.97 -9.53
N ARG A 51 -0.32 8.71 -8.22
CA ARG A 51 0.74 9.02 -7.24
C ARG A 51 1.98 8.17 -7.46
N LEU A 52 1.82 6.88 -7.75
CA LEU A 52 2.93 5.98 -8.05
C LEU A 52 3.61 6.34 -9.38
N SER A 53 2.83 6.63 -10.42
CA SER A 53 3.32 7.05 -11.72
C SER A 53 4.16 8.32 -11.66
N GLU A 54 3.78 9.30 -10.83
CA GLU A 54 4.59 10.51 -10.62
C GLU A 54 6.00 10.17 -10.10
N GLN A 55 6.12 9.23 -9.17
CA GLN A 55 7.40 8.83 -8.59
C GLN A 55 8.22 7.98 -9.57
N ILE A 56 7.56 7.13 -10.36
CA ILE A 56 8.20 6.39 -11.46
C ILE A 56 8.80 7.35 -12.49
N ILE A 57 8.05 8.39 -12.90
CA ILE A 57 8.50 9.39 -13.86
C ILE A 57 9.69 10.17 -13.29
N LYS A 58 9.65 10.53 -12.01
CA LYS A 58 10.80 11.16 -11.34
C LYS A 58 12.05 10.29 -11.47
N GLN A 59 11.94 8.97 -11.35
CA GLN A 59 13.07 8.05 -11.54
C GLN A 59 13.41 7.75 -13.02
N GLY A 60 12.77 8.42 -13.99
CA GLY A 60 13.02 8.28 -15.44
C GLY A 60 12.23 7.16 -16.12
N GLY A 61 11.33 6.49 -15.40
CA GLY A 61 10.55 5.36 -15.90
C GLY A 61 9.30 5.76 -16.68
N LEU A 62 8.74 4.79 -17.39
CA LEU A 62 7.54 4.90 -18.20
C LEU A 62 6.39 4.12 -17.54
N PRO A 63 5.48 4.77 -16.81
CA PRO A 63 4.35 4.08 -16.21
C PRO A 63 3.34 3.66 -17.29
N VAL A 64 2.92 2.39 -17.24
CA VAL A 64 1.83 1.83 -18.05
C VAL A 64 0.66 1.57 -17.13
N PHE A 65 -0.46 2.27 -17.35
CA PHE A 65 -1.63 2.16 -16.48
C PHE A 65 -2.44 0.91 -16.82
N MET A 66 -2.52 -0.02 -15.88
CA MET A 66 -3.44 -1.15 -15.95
C MET A 66 -4.05 -1.41 -14.57
N PRO A 67 -4.83 -0.47 -14.00
CA PRO A 67 -5.53 -0.72 -12.74
C PRO A 67 -6.28 -2.04 -12.81
N THR A 68 -6.05 -2.95 -11.87
CA THR A 68 -6.79 -4.23 -11.84
C THR A 68 -8.03 -4.12 -10.97
N ILE A 69 -8.05 -3.14 -10.06
CA ILE A 69 -9.17 -2.85 -9.17
C ILE A 69 -9.54 -1.36 -9.19
N GLU A 70 -10.77 -1.07 -8.75
CA GLU A 70 -11.27 0.27 -8.49
C GLU A 70 -11.88 0.40 -7.09
N THR A 71 -11.87 1.63 -6.55
CA THR A 71 -12.54 1.97 -5.29
C THR A 71 -13.83 2.71 -5.62
N CYS A 72 -14.97 2.12 -5.26
CA CYS A 72 -16.31 2.62 -5.57
C CYS A 72 -17.10 2.97 -4.31
N TYR A 73 -18.12 3.81 -4.46
CA TYR A 73 -19.10 4.06 -3.41
C TYR A 73 -19.99 2.83 -3.20
N LEU A 74 -20.53 2.67 -1.98
CA LEU A 74 -21.54 1.64 -1.73
C LEU A 74 -22.81 1.96 -2.53
N SER A 75 -23.44 0.91 -3.06
CA SER A 75 -24.80 1.01 -3.61
C SER A 75 -25.86 1.17 -2.51
N ASN A 76 -25.57 0.68 -1.30
CA ASN A 76 -26.46 0.75 -0.14
C ASN A 76 -25.65 0.96 1.16
N TYR A 77 -26.00 2.01 1.89
CA TYR A 77 -25.35 2.39 3.15
C TYR A 77 -26.06 1.84 4.40
N GLY A 78 -27.16 1.11 4.30
CA GLY A 78 -28.01 0.74 5.44
C GLY A 78 -27.27 0.03 6.58
N LYS A 79 -26.33 -0.87 6.28
CA LYS A 79 -25.48 -1.51 7.30
C LYS A 79 -24.55 -0.52 8.00
N LEU A 80 -23.96 0.41 7.24
CA LEU A 80 -23.09 1.45 7.78
C LEU A 80 -23.88 2.45 8.62
N ASP A 81 -25.03 2.89 8.14
CA ASP A 81 -25.90 3.82 8.86
C ASP A 81 -26.36 3.23 10.20
N ALA A 82 -26.75 1.95 10.21
CA ALA A 82 -27.10 1.24 11.43
C ALA A 82 -25.92 1.19 12.40
N ALA A 83 -24.73 0.77 11.95
CA ALA A 83 -23.54 0.72 12.80
C ALA A 83 -23.17 2.10 13.36
N LEU A 84 -23.29 3.17 12.55
CA LEU A 84 -23.01 4.54 12.96
C LEU A 84 -24.02 5.07 14.00
N ASN A 85 -25.30 4.73 13.86
CA ASN A 85 -26.33 5.09 14.85
C ASN A 85 -26.13 4.38 16.20
N HIS A 86 -25.54 3.17 16.17
CA HIS A 86 -25.23 2.36 17.35
C HIS A 86 -23.73 2.43 17.73
N ILE A 87 -22.99 3.44 17.26
CA ILE A 87 -21.53 3.46 17.37
C ILE A 87 -21.03 3.44 18.82
N ALA A 88 -21.82 3.99 19.75
CA ALA A 88 -21.52 4.03 21.18
C ALA A 88 -21.54 2.64 21.86
N GLU A 89 -22.03 1.61 21.17
CA GLU A 89 -22.02 0.23 21.65
C GLU A 89 -20.67 -0.46 21.42
N PHE A 90 -19.80 0.10 20.58
CA PHE A 90 -18.48 -0.46 20.31
C PHE A 90 -17.42 0.13 21.25
N ASP A 91 -16.59 -0.75 21.81
CA ASP A 91 -15.41 -0.33 22.58
C ASP A 91 -14.29 0.16 21.66
N TRP A 92 -14.18 -0.44 20.47
CA TRP A 92 -13.09 -0.22 19.52
C TRP A 92 -13.60 -0.04 18.08
N ILE A 93 -12.90 0.80 17.32
CA ILE A 93 -13.01 0.85 15.86
C ILE A 93 -11.62 0.60 15.28
N VAL A 94 -11.51 -0.46 14.47
CA VAL A 94 -10.24 -0.91 13.89
C VAL A 94 -10.25 -0.65 12.39
N PHE A 95 -9.39 0.26 11.94
CA PHE A 95 -9.23 0.61 10.54
C PHE A 95 -8.02 -0.08 9.92
N THR A 96 -8.26 -0.83 8.85
CA THR A 96 -7.21 -1.55 8.10
C THR A 96 -6.74 -0.81 6.86
N SER A 97 -7.34 0.33 6.51
CA SER A 97 -6.94 1.14 5.36
C SER A 97 -7.41 2.59 5.45
N ARG A 98 -6.69 3.48 4.76
CA ARG A 98 -7.08 4.87 4.49
C ARG A 98 -8.46 5.01 3.86
N ASN A 99 -8.80 4.12 2.91
CA ASN A 99 -10.09 4.16 2.22
C ASN A 99 -11.22 3.88 3.20
N GLY A 100 -11.06 2.91 4.10
CA GLY A 100 -12.03 2.62 5.17
C GLY A 100 -12.23 3.82 6.10
N ILE A 101 -11.15 4.48 6.54
CA ILE A 101 -11.21 5.70 7.35
C ILE A 101 -12.00 6.79 6.62
N THR A 102 -11.58 7.10 5.40
CA THR A 102 -12.12 8.20 4.60
C THR A 102 -13.61 7.99 4.32
N ALA A 103 -14.00 6.80 3.88
CA ALA A 103 -15.39 6.46 3.59
C ALA A 103 -16.28 6.48 4.84
N PHE A 104 -15.77 5.97 5.97
CA PHE A 104 -16.47 6.00 7.26
C PHE A 104 -16.78 7.44 7.72
N PHE A 105 -15.78 8.32 7.75
CA PHE A 105 -15.98 9.71 8.19
C PHE A 105 -16.77 10.56 7.20
N HIS A 106 -16.66 10.32 5.89
CA HIS A 106 -17.54 10.95 4.92
C HIS A 106 -19.00 10.57 5.15
N ARG A 107 -19.29 9.29 5.44
CA ARG A 107 -20.67 8.88 5.72
C ARG A 107 -21.19 9.49 7.02
N MET A 108 -20.38 9.55 8.08
CA MET A 108 -20.74 10.25 9.31
C MET A 108 -21.12 11.71 9.07
N ASN A 109 -20.30 12.43 8.30
CA ASN A 109 -20.56 13.82 7.94
C ASN A 109 -21.88 13.96 7.18
N ASN A 110 -22.16 13.07 6.22
CA ASN A 110 -23.43 13.06 5.48
C ASN A 110 -24.66 12.82 6.37
N LEU A 111 -24.51 12.06 7.45
CA LEU A 111 -25.56 11.80 8.45
C LEU A 111 -25.61 12.86 9.56
N ASN A 112 -24.73 13.87 9.53
CA ASN A 112 -24.55 14.86 10.60
C ASN A 112 -24.25 14.24 11.97
N ILE A 113 -23.58 13.09 12.00
CA ILE A 113 -23.16 12.45 13.26
C ILE A 113 -21.89 13.14 13.76
N PRO A 114 -21.88 13.71 14.98
CA PRO A 114 -20.73 14.43 15.48
C PRO A 114 -19.56 13.48 15.78
N VAL A 115 -18.35 13.90 15.40
CA VAL A 115 -17.10 13.16 15.61
C VAL A 115 -16.86 12.81 17.08
N SER A 116 -17.38 13.61 18.01
CA SER A 116 -17.30 13.37 19.46
C SER A 116 -17.94 12.06 19.91
N VAL A 117 -18.85 11.48 19.13
CA VAL A 117 -19.42 10.17 19.43
C VAL A 117 -18.41 9.06 19.16
N VAL A 118 -17.66 9.16 18.06
CA VAL A 118 -16.58 8.21 17.71
C VAL A 118 -15.39 8.31 18.65
N GLN A 119 -15.09 9.52 19.15
CA GLN A 119 -14.00 9.72 20.12
C GLN A 119 -14.20 8.97 21.45
N LYS A 120 -15.43 8.52 21.74
CA LYS A 120 -15.74 7.67 22.91
C LYS A 120 -15.23 6.24 22.74
N CYS A 121 -15.09 5.76 21.51
CA CYS A 121 -14.46 4.49 21.20
C CYS A 121 -12.93 4.63 21.25
N GLN A 122 -12.24 3.52 21.44
CA GLN A 122 -10.81 3.40 21.16
C GLN A 122 -10.60 3.22 19.66
N LEU A 123 -9.63 3.92 19.07
CA LEU A 123 -9.42 3.96 17.63
C LEU A 123 -8.06 3.38 17.25
N CYS A 124 -8.06 2.40 16.35
CA CYS A 124 -6.85 1.77 15.83
C CYS A 124 -6.69 2.02 14.33
N ALA A 125 -5.48 2.33 13.89
CA ALA A 125 -5.12 2.45 12.48
C ALA A 125 -3.70 1.95 12.22
N LEU A 126 -3.46 1.46 10.99
CA LEU A 126 -2.15 0.94 10.58
C LEU A 126 -1.19 2.07 10.14
N GLY A 127 0.03 2.07 10.65
CA GLY A 127 1.14 2.90 10.16
C GLY A 127 0.74 4.35 9.86
N LYS A 128 1.00 4.80 8.61
CA LYS A 128 0.69 6.16 8.16
C LYS A 128 -0.81 6.45 7.96
N ASP A 129 -1.68 5.45 7.97
CA ASP A 129 -3.12 5.71 7.92
C ASP A 129 -3.64 6.28 9.24
N ALA A 130 -2.88 6.14 10.32
CA ALA A 130 -3.11 6.86 11.57
C ALA A 130 -3.10 8.38 11.40
N GLU A 131 -2.28 8.93 10.49
CA GLU A 131 -2.28 10.37 10.19
C GLU A 131 -3.61 10.81 9.58
N SER A 132 -4.19 9.97 8.72
CA SER A 132 -5.52 10.22 8.14
C SER A 132 -6.60 10.14 9.21
N LEU A 133 -6.54 9.16 10.10
CA LEU A 133 -7.50 9.05 11.20
C LEU A 133 -7.42 10.26 12.14
N LEU A 134 -6.20 10.70 12.45
CA LEU A 134 -5.94 11.87 13.28
C LEU A 134 -6.48 13.14 12.63
N SER A 135 -6.38 13.31 11.31
CA SER A 135 -6.91 14.51 10.63
C SER A 135 -8.43 14.58 10.64
N PHE A 136 -9.13 13.43 10.64
CA PHE A 136 -10.60 13.39 10.72
C PHE A 136 -11.13 13.60 12.14
N CYS A 137 -10.46 13.07 13.16
CA CYS A 137 -11.04 13.02 14.51
C CYS A 137 -10.13 13.43 15.66
N GLY A 138 -8.88 13.83 15.38
CA GLY A 138 -7.93 14.30 16.39
C GLY A 138 -7.49 13.23 17.39
N LYS A 139 -7.76 11.95 17.14
CA LYS A 139 -7.46 10.84 18.07
C LYS A 139 -7.05 9.56 17.34
N VAL A 140 -6.00 8.92 17.83
CA VAL A 140 -5.63 7.52 17.52
C VAL A 140 -5.12 6.90 18.81
N ASP A 141 -5.73 5.82 19.27
CA ASP A 141 -5.39 5.18 20.54
C ASP A 141 -4.37 4.04 20.37
N LEU A 142 -4.37 3.39 19.20
CA LEU A 142 -3.45 2.29 18.90
C LEU A 142 -2.93 2.36 17.46
N ILE A 143 -1.61 2.36 17.34
CA ILE A 143 -0.89 2.12 16.08
C ILE A 143 0.00 0.91 16.32
N PRO A 144 -0.21 -0.24 15.65
CA PRO A 144 0.57 -1.42 15.92
C PRO A 144 2.01 -1.27 15.43
N THR A 145 2.96 -1.83 16.19
CA THR A 145 4.39 -1.79 15.86
C THR A 145 4.65 -2.42 14.49
N GLU A 146 4.02 -3.57 14.25
CA GLU A 146 3.92 -4.15 12.91
C GLU A 146 2.66 -3.59 12.23
N SER A 147 2.82 -2.84 11.15
CA SER A 147 1.70 -2.26 10.39
C SER A 147 0.97 -3.32 9.54
N SER A 148 0.39 -4.32 10.19
CA SER A 148 -0.33 -5.44 9.59
C SER A 148 -1.55 -5.84 10.43
N PRO A 149 -2.52 -6.60 9.87
CA PRO A 149 -3.59 -7.21 10.65
C PRO A 149 -3.10 -8.04 11.84
N ALA A 150 -2.03 -8.83 11.64
CA ALA A 150 -1.43 -9.63 12.72
C ALA A 150 -0.87 -8.73 13.84
N GLY A 151 -0.27 -7.59 13.48
CA GLY A 151 0.18 -6.58 14.44
C GLY A 151 -0.96 -6.01 15.28
N ILE A 152 -2.13 -5.76 14.68
CA ILE A 152 -3.34 -5.32 15.41
C ILE A 152 -3.74 -6.36 16.46
N VAL A 153 -3.85 -7.62 16.05
CA VAL A 153 -4.22 -8.74 16.94
C VAL A 153 -3.22 -8.85 18.10
N ALA A 154 -1.92 -8.79 17.79
CA ALA A 154 -0.86 -8.90 18.79
C ALA A 154 -0.89 -7.77 19.81
N GLU A 155 -1.19 -6.53 19.40
CA GLU A 155 -1.31 -5.41 20.34
C GLU A 155 -2.61 -5.47 21.15
N LEU A 156 -3.75 -5.81 20.53
CA LEU A 156 -5.02 -5.95 21.24
C LEU A 156 -4.97 -7.08 22.28
N ALA A 157 -4.27 -8.18 22.01
CA ALA A 157 -4.06 -9.27 22.96
C ALA A 157 -3.32 -8.86 24.24
N LYS A 158 -2.55 -7.76 24.22
CA LYS A 158 -1.86 -7.23 25.40
C LYS A 158 -2.77 -6.40 26.31
N ILE A 159 -3.96 -6.03 25.84
CA ILE A 159 -4.87 -5.16 26.57
C ILE A 159 -5.60 -5.97 27.66
N PRO A 160 -5.51 -5.57 28.93
CA PRO A 160 -6.27 -6.21 29.99
C PRO A 160 -7.78 -6.16 29.71
N GLN A 161 -8.49 -7.26 29.95
CA GLN A 161 -9.94 -7.36 29.75
C GLN A 161 -10.40 -7.11 28.31
N ILE A 162 -9.61 -7.52 27.30
CA ILE A 162 -10.00 -7.46 25.89
C ILE A 162 -11.12 -8.47 25.54
N TYR A 163 -11.25 -9.56 26.30
CA TYR A 163 -12.30 -10.56 26.12
C TYR A 163 -13.70 -9.94 26.27
N GLY A 164 -14.61 -10.24 25.34
CA GLY A 164 -15.98 -9.73 25.28
C GLY A 164 -16.11 -8.28 24.82
N LYS A 165 -15.00 -7.62 24.45
CA LYS A 165 -15.04 -6.26 23.89
C LYS A 165 -15.64 -6.26 22.49
N LYS A 166 -16.36 -5.19 22.17
CA LYS A 166 -17.01 -5.01 20.87
C LYS A 166 -16.13 -4.19 19.93
N VAL A 167 -15.73 -4.77 18.81
CA VAL A 167 -14.91 -4.13 17.77
C VAL A 167 -15.74 -3.93 16.50
N LEU A 168 -15.79 -2.70 16.00
CA LEU A 168 -16.26 -2.40 14.65
C LEU A 168 -15.08 -2.39 13.67
N ILE A 169 -15.22 -3.07 12.53
CA ILE A 169 -14.24 -3.05 11.43
C ILE A 169 -14.88 -2.46 10.18
N PRO A 170 -14.62 -1.16 9.91
CA PRO A 170 -14.89 -0.54 8.61
C PRO A 170 -14.03 -1.19 7.52
N ALA A 171 -14.66 -1.90 6.59
CA ALA A 171 -13.98 -2.72 5.58
C ALA A 171 -14.55 -2.47 4.17
N PRO A 172 -13.85 -2.90 3.10
CA PRO A 172 -14.46 -2.98 1.78
C PRO A 172 -15.56 -4.05 1.73
N GLU A 173 -16.55 -3.83 0.87
CA GLU A 173 -17.26 -4.88 0.16
C GLU A 173 -16.46 -5.24 -1.10
N VAL A 174 -16.26 -6.53 -1.37
CA VAL A 174 -15.45 -6.99 -2.51
C VAL A 174 -16.37 -7.51 -3.60
N VAL A 175 -16.24 -6.98 -4.82
CA VAL A 175 -17.15 -7.27 -5.95
C VAL A 175 -16.35 -7.59 -7.21
N ALA A 176 -16.76 -8.60 -7.96
CA ALA A 176 -16.11 -9.01 -9.22
C ALA A 176 -14.64 -9.46 -9.09
N LEU A 177 -14.20 -9.81 -7.87
CA LEU A 177 -12.96 -10.54 -7.60
C LEU A 177 -13.12 -11.38 -6.31
N PRO A 178 -12.26 -12.39 -6.08
CA PRO A 178 -12.19 -13.09 -4.80
C PRO A 178 -11.93 -12.11 -3.65
N GLU A 179 -12.53 -12.37 -2.48
CA GLU A 179 -12.24 -11.56 -1.29
C GLU A 179 -10.83 -11.89 -0.76
N PRO A 180 -9.92 -10.90 -0.64
CA PRO A 180 -8.61 -11.15 -0.05
C PRO A 180 -8.75 -11.55 1.42
N ASP A 181 -7.96 -12.54 1.85
CA ASP A 181 -7.97 -13.09 3.21
C ASP A 181 -7.62 -12.08 4.33
N VAL A 182 -7.20 -10.87 3.99
CA VAL A 182 -6.72 -9.81 4.90
C VAL A 182 -7.74 -9.49 6.01
N VAL A 183 -8.97 -9.16 5.63
CA VAL A 183 -10.05 -8.80 6.57
C VAL A 183 -10.69 -10.04 7.19
N PRO A 184 -10.99 -11.12 6.43
CA PRO A 184 -11.45 -12.38 7.00
C PRO A 184 -10.54 -12.93 8.10
N ASN A 185 -9.22 -12.99 7.87
CA ASN A 185 -8.28 -13.50 8.89
C ASN A 185 -8.23 -12.59 10.11
N LEU A 186 -8.23 -11.25 9.92
CA LEU A 186 -8.30 -10.32 11.05
C LEU A 186 -9.54 -10.58 11.92
N ILE A 187 -10.69 -10.81 11.30
CA ILE A 187 -11.93 -11.09 12.03
C ILE A 187 -11.79 -12.39 12.83
N THR A 188 -11.32 -13.47 12.18
CA THR A 188 -11.09 -14.77 12.82
C THR A 188 -10.15 -14.63 14.01
N ASP A 189 -8.98 -14.03 13.82
CA ASP A 189 -7.95 -13.89 14.84
C ASP A 189 -8.44 -13.06 16.04
N LEU A 190 -9.23 -12.00 15.80
CA LEU A 190 -9.84 -11.22 16.89
C LEU A 190 -10.92 -12.01 17.63
N GLN A 191 -11.72 -12.80 16.92
CA GLN A 191 -12.72 -13.68 17.54
C GLN A 191 -12.08 -14.76 18.41
N GLU A 192 -10.91 -15.28 18.03
CA GLU A 192 -10.11 -16.21 18.86
C GLU A 192 -9.62 -15.57 20.17
N LEU A 193 -9.42 -14.24 20.20
CA LEU A 193 -9.19 -13.48 21.44
C LEU A 193 -10.46 -13.27 22.28
N GLY A 194 -11.61 -13.76 21.82
CA GLY A 194 -12.91 -13.59 22.46
C GLY A 194 -13.54 -12.21 22.25
N ILE A 195 -13.10 -11.48 21.22
CA ILE A 195 -13.66 -10.17 20.85
C ILE A 195 -14.93 -10.36 20.02
N GLU A 196 -15.96 -9.57 20.31
CA GLU A 196 -17.17 -9.49 19.50
C GLU A 196 -16.93 -8.57 18.30
N VAL A 197 -16.77 -9.14 17.10
CA VAL A 197 -16.40 -8.38 15.90
C VAL A 197 -17.62 -8.11 15.01
N THR A 198 -17.83 -6.85 14.65
CA THR A 198 -18.79 -6.42 13.62
C THR A 198 -18.05 -5.85 12.43
N ARG A 199 -18.11 -6.54 11.28
CA ARG A 199 -17.63 -6.00 10.00
C ARG A 199 -18.72 -5.14 9.37
N VAL A 200 -18.36 -3.95 8.88
CA VAL A 200 -19.28 -3.07 8.16
C VAL A 200 -18.69 -2.61 6.83
N PRO A 201 -19.40 -2.76 5.70
CA PRO A 201 -18.92 -2.24 4.43
C PRO A 201 -18.94 -0.71 4.46
N THR A 202 -17.88 -0.08 3.96
CA THR A 202 -17.76 1.39 3.86
C THR A 202 -17.53 1.89 2.45
N TYR A 203 -16.92 1.05 1.61
CA TYR A 203 -16.70 1.29 0.19
C TYR A 203 -16.67 -0.06 -0.53
N ILE A 204 -16.63 -0.04 -1.86
CA ILE A 204 -16.45 -1.24 -2.69
C ILE A 204 -15.02 -1.27 -3.23
N THR A 205 -14.35 -2.41 -3.08
CA THR A 205 -13.22 -2.78 -3.94
C THR A 205 -13.78 -3.64 -5.07
N GLN A 206 -13.70 -3.16 -6.30
CA GLN A 206 -14.24 -3.84 -7.47
C GLN A 206 -13.15 -4.25 -8.44
N GLY A 207 -13.24 -5.47 -8.94
CA GLY A 207 -12.36 -6.01 -9.97
C GLY A 207 -12.76 -5.46 -11.33
N LEU A 208 -11.78 -5.12 -12.16
CA LEU A 208 -12.02 -4.57 -13.49
C LEU A 208 -12.10 -5.67 -14.54
N ASP A 209 -12.87 -5.41 -15.59
CA ASP A 209 -13.06 -6.35 -16.70
C ASP A 209 -11.78 -6.47 -17.53
N THR A 210 -11.25 -7.69 -17.66
CA THR A 210 -10.04 -8.02 -18.43
C THR A 210 -10.11 -7.51 -19.88
N SER A 211 -11.30 -7.44 -20.49
CA SER A 211 -11.48 -7.06 -21.90
C SER A 211 -11.03 -5.63 -22.22
N ILE A 212 -10.99 -4.74 -21.21
CA ILE A 212 -10.53 -3.35 -21.41
C ILE A 212 -9.01 -3.22 -21.45
N TYR A 213 -8.27 -4.28 -21.08
CA TYR A 213 -6.81 -4.29 -20.96
C TYR A 213 -6.10 -5.17 -22.00
N SER A 214 -6.73 -5.42 -23.14
CA SER A 214 -6.16 -6.26 -24.20
C SER A 214 -4.81 -5.74 -24.73
N ILE A 215 -4.58 -4.42 -24.71
CA ILE A 215 -3.32 -3.82 -25.15
C ILE A 215 -2.22 -4.06 -24.11
N GLU A 216 -2.50 -3.78 -22.85
CA GLU A 216 -1.55 -3.93 -21.75
C GLU A 216 -1.16 -5.39 -21.55
N LEU A 217 -2.12 -6.32 -21.60
CA LEU A 217 -1.87 -7.75 -21.57
C LEU A 217 -0.99 -8.19 -22.75
N ASN A 218 -1.17 -7.61 -23.93
CA ASN A 218 -0.32 -7.89 -25.08
C ASN A 218 1.12 -7.35 -24.87
N LEU A 219 1.27 -6.16 -24.30
CA LEU A 219 2.58 -5.62 -23.93
C LEU A 219 3.33 -6.52 -22.93
N ILE A 220 2.62 -7.10 -21.96
CA ILE A 220 3.18 -8.08 -21.03
C ILE A 220 3.67 -9.32 -21.80
N ASN A 221 2.79 -9.93 -22.61
CA ASN A 221 3.10 -11.13 -23.39
C ASN A 221 4.25 -10.94 -24.39
N GLN A 222 4.42 -9.73 -24.95
CA GLN A 222 5.52 -9.40 -25.85
C GLN A 222 6.85 -9.08 -25.13
N GLY A 223 6.88 -9.16 -23.80
CA GLY A 223 8.05 -8.80 -23.01
C GLY A 223 8.39 -7.30 -23.08
N MET A 224 7.39 -6.45 -23.35
CA MET A 224 7.58 -5.00 -23.43
C MET A 224 7.45 -4.30 -22.07
N ILE A 225 6.92 -4.99 -21.07
CA ILE A 225 6.82 -4.55 -19.68
C ILE A 225 8.03 -5.10 -18.91
N ASP A 226 8.83 -4.21 -18.31
CA ASP A 226 9.98 -4.62 -17.49
C ASP A 226 9.54 -5.02 -16.07
N VAL A 227 8.58 -4.29 -15.50
CA VAL A 227 8.14 -4.46 -14.10
C VAL A 227 6.62 -4.44 -13.98
N ILE A 228 6.05 -5.32 -13.16
CA ILE A 228 4.67 -5.22 -12.68
C ILE A 228 4.69 -4.83 -11.21
N ALA A 229 4.09 -3.69 -10.89
CA ALA A 229 4.12 -3.10 -9.55
C ALA A 229 2.76 -3.23 -8.85
N PHE A 230 2.72 -3.98 -7.75
CA PHE A 230 1.53 -4.20 -6.91
C PHE A 230 1.62 -3.43 -5.59
N SER A 231 0.58 -2.65 -5.29
CA SER A 231 0.44 -1.93 -4.03
C SER A 231 -0.35 -2.68 -2.97
N SER A 232 -1.16 -3.66 -3.36
CA SER A 232 -2.00 -4.44 -2.44
C SER A 232 -2.24 -5.88 -2.92
N THR A 233 -2.66 -6.76 -2.01
CA THR A 233 -3.01 -8.15 -2.32
C THR A 233 -4.18 -8.24 -3.33
N ALA A 234 -5.18 -7.36 -3.21
CA ALA A 234 -6.34 -7.34 -4.11
C ALA A 234 -5.92 -7.08 -5.57
N GLU A 235 -4.90 -6.26 -5.80
CA GLU A 235 -4.37 -6.04 -7.14
C GLU A 235 -3.71 -7.29 -7.72
N VAL A 236 -3.02 -8.08 -6.88
CA VAL A 236 -2.39 -9.35 -7.27
C VAL A 236 -3.46 -10.37 -7.62
N GLU A 237 -4.45 -10.58 -6.75
CA GLU A 237 -5.55 -11.51 -7.00
C GLU A 237 -6.31 -11.14 -8.27
N SER A 238 -6.65 -9.87 -8.44
CA SER A 238 -7.34 -9.40 -9.64
C SER A 238 -6.47 -9.48 -10.90
N PHE A 239 -5.16 -9.28 -10.81
CA PHE A 239 -4.28 -9.48 -11.95
C PHE A 239 -4.21 -10.96 -12.37
N LEU A 240 -4.18 -11.87 -11.40
CA LEU A 240 -4.14 -13.31 -11.67
C LEU A 240 -5.42 -13.84 -12.33
N THR A 241 -6.56 -13.13 -12.22
CA THR A 241 -7.77 -13.45 -13.01
C THR A 241 -7.72 -12.91 -14.45
N MET A 242 -6.79 -11.99 -14.74
CA MET A 242 -6.63 -11.36 -16.06
C MET A 242 -5.61 -12.08 -16.96
N VAL A 243 -4.77 -12.94 -16.39
CA VAL A 243 -3.77 -13.75 -17.10
C VAL A 243 -4.16 -15.22 -17.07
N ASN A 244 -3.70 -16.00 -18.06
CA ASN A 244 -4.04 -17.43 -18.14
C ASN A 244 -3.10 -18.29 -17.31
N SER A 245 -1.83 -17.90 -17.25
CA SER A 245 -0.78 -18.68 -16.60
C SER A 245 0.42 -17.83 -16.20
N GLN A 246 1.32 -18.39 -15.40
CA GLN A 246 2.55 -17.71 -15.00
C GLN A 246 3.45 -17.37 -16.20
N SER A 247 3.44 -18.16 -17.28
CA SER A 247 4.26 -17.88 -18.47
C SER A 247 3.84 -16.60 -19.18
N ASP A 248 2.61 -16.12 -18.98
CA ASP A 248 2.12 -14.88 -19.59
C ASP A 248 2.94 -13.67 -19.08
N TYR A 249 3.46 -13.73 -17.85
CA TYR A 249 4.18 -12.63 -17.22
C TYR A 249 5.57 -13.02 -16.68
N GLU A 250 6.11 -14.19 -17.02
CA GLU A 250 7.40 -14.66 -16.48
C GLU A 250 8.59 -13.76 -16.85
N GLY A 251 8.48 -13.04 -17.97
CA GLY A 251 9.48 -12.05 -18.40
C GLY A 251 9.45 -10.75 -17.62
N CYS A 252 8.43 -10.53 -16.78
CA CYS A 252 8.29 -9.33 -15.97
C CYS A 252 8.91 -9.50 -14.58
N ILE A 253 9.61 -8.47 -14.11
CA ILE A 253 10.04 -8.39 -12.71
C ILE A 253 8.84 -7.99 -11.85
N ILE A 254 8.56 -8.74 -10.78
CA ILE A 254 7.45 -8.42 -9.88
C ILE A 254 7.94 -7.58 -8.71
N ALA A 255 7.30 -6.42 -8.51
CA ALA A 255 7.55 -5.51 -7.40
C ALA A 255 6.32 -5.39 -6.50
N CYS A 256 6.52 -5.53 -5.19
CA CYS A 256 5.47 -5.36 -4.19
C CYS A 256 5.79 -4.17 -3.27
N PHE A 257 4.77 -3.38 -2.98
CA PHE A 257 4.88 -2.16 -2.18
C PHE A 257 5.36 -2.41 -0.76
N GLY A 258 5.13 -3.58 -0.18
CA GLY A 258 5.58 -3.91 1.17
C GLY A 258 5.55 -5.40 1.49
N PRO A 259 6.08 -5.79 2.66
CA PRO A 259 6.27 -7.19 3.04
C PRO A 259 4.96 -7.97 3.11
N TYR A 260 3.86 -7.33 3.48
CA TYR A 260 2.55 -7.96 3.55
C TYR A 260 2.02 -8.36 2.16
N THR A 261 2.07 -7.46 1.19
CA THR A 261 1.72 -7.75 -0.21
C THR A 261 2.63 -8.84 -0.77
N THR A 262 3.94 -8.80 -0.48
CA THR A 262 4.90 -9.83 -0.88
C THR A 262 4.53 -11.21 -0.34
N ALA A 263 4.20 -11.30 0.96
CA ALA A 263 3.85 -12.57 1.59
C ALA A 263 2.62 -13.20 0.94
N ASN A 264 1.58 -12.40 0.66
CA ASN A 264 0.37 -12.89 0.00
C ASN A 264 0.59 -13.22 -1.48
N ALA A 265 1.32 -12.39 -2.22
CA ALA A 265 1.67 -12.68 -3.62
C ALA A 265 2.41 -14.03 -3.74
N ARG A 266 3.35 -14.31 -2.84
CA ARG A 266 4.06 -15.60 -2.81
C ARG A 266 3.15 -16.78 -2.49
N LYS A 267 2.17 -16.63 -1.59
CA LYS A 267 1.16 -17.67 -1.33
C LYS A 267 0.31 -17.98 -2.57
N LEU A 268 0.10 -16.98 -3.43
CA LEU A 268 -0.60 -17.11 -4.71
C LEU A 268 0.30 -17.62 -5.85
N GLY A 269 1.55 -18.00 -5.56
CA GLY A 269 2.49 -18.53 -6.55
C GLY A 269 3.26 -17.47 -7.34
N VAL A 270 3.13 -16.19 -7.00
CA VAL A 270 3.83 -15.10 -7.70
C VAL A 270 5.27 -14.98 -7.18
N ASN A 271 6.23 -14.99 -8.09
CA ASN A 271 7.64 -14.81 -7.76
C ASN A 271 7.99 -13.32 -7.61
N VAL A 272 8.02 -12.83 -6.37
CA VAL A 272 8.33 -11.42 -6.06
C VAL A 272 9.83 -11.17 -5.97
N SER A 273 10.34 -10.30 -6.85
CA SER A 273 11.76 -9.92 -6.93
C SER A 273 12.09 -8.65 -6.14
N ILE A 274 11.16 -7.70 -6.07
CA ILE A 274 11.39 -6.39 -5.44
C ILE A 274 10.37 -6.20 -4.31
N VAL A 275 10.86 -5.81 -3.14
CA VAL A 275 10.04 -5.43 -1.99
C VAL A 275 10.51 -4.07 -1.51
N SER A 276 9.60 -3.09 -1.41
CA SER A 276 9.98 -1.79 -0.87
C SER A 276 10.46 -1.91 0.57
N ARG A 277 11.58 -1.24 0.89
CA ARG A 277 12.06 -1.09 2.26
C ARG A 277 11.30 0.01 3.00
N ASP A 278 10.99 1.11 2.30
CA ASP A 278 10.03 2.12 2.75
C ASP A 278 8.66 1.86 2.10
N TYR A 279 7.81 1.13 2.80
CA TYR A 279 6.42 0.86 2.41
C TYR A 279 5.44 1.87 3.03
N SER A 280 5.94 3.05 3.37
CA SER A 280 5.13 4.17 3.86
C SER A 280 4.89 5.23 2.79
N SER A 281 5.53 5.12 1.62
CA SER A 281 5.42 6.10 0.54
C SER A 281 5.57 5.45 -0.83
N PHE A 282 4.89 6.01 -1.84
CA PHE A 282 5.12 5.60 -3.24
C PHE A 282 6.49 6.05 -3.76
N GLU A 283 7.11 7.04 -3.12
CA GLU A 283 8.48 7.45 -3.41
C GLU A 283 9.44 6.31 -3.06
N GLY A 284 9.39 5.80 -1.83
CA GLY A 284 10.18 4.64 -1.40
C GLY A 284 9.94 3.40 -2.26
N PHE A 285 8.70 3.19 -2.74
CA PHE A 285 8.43 2.10 -3.67
C PHE A 285 9.09 2.28 -5.03
N ALA A 286 9.01 3.47 -5.62
CA ALA A 286 9.70 3.77 -6.88
C ALA A 286 11.23 3.72 -6.73
N GLU A 287 11.77 4.14 -5.58
CA GLU A 287 13.19 4.02 -5.25
C GLU A 287 13.63 2.56 -5.17
N ALA A 288 12.85 1.69 -4.54
CA ALA A 288 13.15 0.25 -4.48
C ALA A 288 13.21 -0.39 -5.89
N ILE A 289 12.33 0.04 -6.80
CA ILE A 289 12.36 -0.39 -8.20
C ILE A 289 13.62 0.16 -8.90
N ALA A 290 13.95 1.42 -8.68
CA ALA A 290 15.17 2.05 -9.22
C ALA A 290 16.46 1.35 -8.74
N GLU A 291 16.54 1.04 -7.45
CA GLU A 291 17.71 0.37 -6.85
C GLU A 291 17.98 -0.99 -7.49
N PHE A 292 16.93 -1.77 -7.78
CA PHE A 292 17.05 -3.06 -8.45
C PHE A 292 17.81 -2.97 -9.78
N PHE A 293 17.51 -1.97 -10.61
CA PHE A 293 18.19 -1.78 -11.89
C PHE A 293 19.61 -1.24 -11.75
N THR A 294 19.88 -0.39 -10.76
CA THR A 294 21.26 0.09 -10.52
C THR A 294 22.20 -1.02 -10.04
N LEU A 295 21.73 -1.90 -9.16
CA LEU A 295 22.55 -2.99 -8.62
C LEU A 295 22.85 -4.06 -9.67
N THR A 296 21.87 -4.39 -10.51
CA THR A 296 22.04 -5.36 -11.60
C THR A 296 22.98 -4.86 -12.69
N SER A 297 22.94 -3.58 -13.04
CA SER A 297 23.91 -2.97 -13.97
C SER A 297 25.35 -3.03 -13.43
N ASN A 298 25.56 -2.69 -12.16
CA ASN A 298 26.88 -2.72 -11.54
C ASN A 298 27.46 -4.14 -11.45
N SER A 299 26.62 -5.15 -11.18
CA SER A 299 27.06 -6.55 -11.16
C SER A 299 27.47 -7.09 -12.55
N HIS A 300 26.81 -6.63 -13.62
CA HIS A 300 27.19 -7.01 -14.98
C HIS A 300 28.48 -6.32 -15.43
N GLN A 301 28.70 -5.07 -15.04
CA GLN A 301 29.91 -4.32 -15.38
C GLN A 301 31.14 -4.86 -14.61
N ALA A 302 30.98 -5.20 -13.33
CA ALA A 302 32.05 -5.82 -12.53
C ALA A 302 32.47 -7.22 -12.99
N LEU A 303 31.63 -7.93 -13.76
CA LEU A 303 31.99 -9.22 -14.37
C LEU A 303 32.68 -9.06 -15.73
N GLN A 304 32.47 -7.95 -16.43
CA GLN A 304 33.15 -7.64 -17.70
C GLN A 304 34.52 -7.00 -17.50
N ASP A 305 34.76 -6.34 -16.36
CA ASP A 305 36.07 -5.74 -16.02
C ASP A 305 37.09 -6.76 -15.44
N VAL A 306 36.74 -8.05 -15.39
CA VAL A 306 37.56 -9.15 -14.86
C VAL A 306 38.03 -10.12 -15.96
N GLU A 307 37.67 -9.88 -17.23
CA GLU A 307 38.20 -10.57 -18.42
C GLU A 307 39.19 -9.70 -19.19
#